data_AF-A0A2E8U8H0-F1
#
_entry.id   AF-A0A2E8U8H0-F1
#
_cell.length_a   1.000
_cell.length_b   1.000
_cell.length_c   1.000
_cell.angle_alpha   90.00
_cell.angle_beta   90.00
_cell.angle_gamma   90.00
#
_symmetry.space_group_name_H-M   'P 1'
#
loop_
_entity.id
_entity.type
_entity.pdbx_description
1 polymer ?
#
loop_
_entity_poly.entity_id
_entity_poly.type
_entity_poly.pdbx_seq_one_letter_code
_entity_poly.pdbx_strand_id
1 'polypeptide(L)' 'MPDALRAREILQEFDTIDVKLVESGGGIFDIFCDEELLFSKDQKGRFPNDLELHEIGSHTVKNLL' A
#
# COMPACT_ATOMS: atom_id res chain seq x y z
N MET A 1 -7.33 -0.60 -14.31
CA MET A 1 -5.98 -0.36 -13.77
C MET A 1 -5.58 -1.56 -12.93
N PRO A 2 -4.36 -2.13 -13.07
CA PRO A 2 -3.83 -3.12 -12.13
C PRO A 2 -3.86 -2.61 -10.68
N ASP A 3 -4.22 -3.45 -9.71
CA ASP A 3 -4.36 -3.02 -8.31
C ASP A 3 -3.09 -2.41 -7.72
N ALA A 4 -1.91 -2.88 -8.14
CA ALA A 4 -0.62 -2.31 -7.71
C ALA A 4 -0.44 -0.86 -8.18
N LEU A 5 -0.88 -0.54 -9.40
CA LEU A 5 -0.85 0.83 -9.91
C LEU A 5 -1.87 1.72 -9.19
N ARG A 6 -3.07 1.18 -8.89
CA ARG A 6 -4.07 1.91 -8.09
C ARG A 6 -3.56 2.28 -6.71
N ALA A 7 -3.01 1.30 -6.00
CA ALA A 7 -2.47 1.51 -4.67
C ALA A 7 -1.34 2.55 -4.69
N ARG A 8 -0.47 2.49 -5.70
CA ARG A 8 0.57 3.49 -5.89
C ARG A 8 0.01 4.88 -6.11
N GLU A 9 -0.94 5.06 -7.03
CA GLU A 9 -1.50 6.38 -7.32
C GLU A 9 -2.10 7.03 -6.08
N ILE A 10 -2.89 6.29 -5.30
CA ILE A 10 -3.53 6.79 -4.07
C ILE A 10 -2.49 7.09 -2.98
N LEU A 11 -1.51 6.20 -2.78
CA LEU A 11 -0.48 6.41 -1.75
C LEU A 11 0.48 7.55 -2.10
N GLN A 12 0.68 7.84 -3.39
CA GLN A 12 1.48 8.98 -3.86
C GLN A 12 0.76 10.33 -3.72
N GLU A 13 -0.52 10.37 -3.32
CA GLU A 13 -1.20 11.62 -2.94
C GLU A 13 -0.64 12.21 -1.63
N PHE A 14 0.10 11.42 -0.85
CA PHE A 14 0.75 11.85 0.37
C PHE A 14 2.19 12.28 0.07
N ASP A 15 2.47 13.59 0.18
CA ASP A 15 3.75 14.21 -0.23
C ASP A 15 5.02 13.58 0.39
N THR A 16 4.90 12.92 1.55
CA THR A 16 6.03 12.33 2.27
C THR A 16 6.20 10.83 2.01
N ILE A 17 5.38 10.22 1.15
CA ILE A 17 5.43 8.78 0.86
C ILE A 17 6.03 8.57 -0.54
N ASP A 18 7.18 7.90 -0.59
CA ASP A 18 7.71 7.37 -1.86
C ASP A 18 7.26 5.92 -2.04
N VAL A 19 6.62 5.64 -3.18
CA VAL A 19 6.03 4.32 -3.46
C VAL A 19 6.81 3.62 -4.57
N LYS A 20 7.46 2.52 -4.19
CA LYS A 20 8.15 1.62 -5.12
C LYS A 20 7.32 0.36 -5.37
N LEU A 21 7.06 0.06 -6.65
CA LEU A 21 6.50 -1.23 -7.04
C LEU A 21 7.60 -2.28 -7.10
N VAL A 22 7.39 -3.41 -6.43
CA VAL A 22 8.27 -4.57 -6.47
C VAL A 22 7.51 -5.68 -7.18
N GLU A 23 7.99 -6.09 -8.36
CA GLU A 23 7.37 -7.19 -9.09
C GLU A 23 7.62 -8.51 -8.36
N SER A 24 6.55 -9.28 -8.19
CA SER A 24 6.59 -10.61 -7.58
C SER A 24 5.71 -11.58 -8.36
N GLY A 25 6.09 -12.86 -8.39
CA GLY A 25 5.32 -13.93 -9.00
C GLY A 25 4.13 -14.38 -8.14
N GLY A 26 3.21 -15.15 -8.72
CA GLY A 26 2.17 -15.86 -7.95
C GLY A 26 0.97 -15.03 -7.51
N GLY A 27 0.84 -13.77 -7.96
CA GLY A 27 -0.33 -12.93 -7.64
C GLY A 27 -0.34 -12.38 -6.21
N ILE A 28 0.85 -12.31 -5.60
CA ILE A 28 1.12 -11.67 -4.30
C ILE A 28 0.80 -10.19 -4.40
N PHE A 29 0.18 -9.66 -3.35
CA PHE A 29 -0.04 -8.24 -3.17
C PHE A 29 0.10 -7.92 -1.69
N ASP A 30 1.22 -7.32 -1.34
CA ASP A 30 1.54 -6.88 0.02
C ASP A 30 2.00 -5.42 -0.03
N ILE A 31 1.61 -4.65 0.98
CA ILE A 31 2.03 -3.26 1.17
C ILE A 31 2.88 -3.22 2.43
N PHE A 32 4.12 -2.77 2.29
CA PHE A 32 5.07 -2.59 3.38
C PHE A 32 5.47 -1.12 3.53
N CYS A 33 5.74 -0.70 4.75
CA CYS A 33 6.41 0.57 5.07
C CYS A 33 7.50 0.29 6.10
N ASP A 34 8.76 0.62 5.80
CA ASP A 34 9.91 0.42 6.72
C ASP A 34 9.92 -0.96 7.41
N GLU A 35 9.78 -2.02 6.61
CA GLU A 35 9.70 -3.44 7.03
C GLU A 35 8.39 -3.86 7.73
N GLU A 36 7.49 -2.93 8.05
CA GLU A 36 6.16 -3.23 8.61
C GLU A 36 5.18 -3.63 7.50
N LEU A 37 4.52 -4.78 7.66
CA LEU A 37 3.45 -5.22 6.77
C LEU A 37 2.15 -4.49 7.12
N LEU A 38 1.72 -3.57 6.25
CA LEU A 38 0.50 -2.77 6.44
C LEU A 38 -0.74 -3.42 5.83
N PHE A 39 -0.57 -4.19 4.76
CA PHE A 39 -1.65 -4.94 4.12
C PHE A 39 -1.12 -6.19 3.42
N SER A 40 -1.85 -7.30 3.50
CA SER A 40 -1.61 -8.50 2.69
C SER A 40 -2.88 -9.05 2.10
N LYS A 41 -2.89 -9.23 0.77
CA LYS A 41 -4.00 -9.87 0.06
C LYS A 41 -4.14 -11.33 0.46
N ASP A 42 -3.03 -12.03 0.69
CA ASP A 42 -3.05 -13.44 1.09
C ASP A 42 -3.76 -13.60 2.45
N GLN A 43 -3.44 -12.72 3.40
CA GLN A 43 -4.08 -12.72 4.73
C GLN A 43 -5.54 -12.26 4.71
N LYS A 44 -5.89 -11.29 3.86
CA LYS A 44 -7.24 -10.69 3.81
C LYS A 44 -8.18 -11.37 2.80
N GLY A 45 -7.65 -12.17 1.88
CA GLY A 45 -8.39 -12.79 0.78
C GLY A 45 -8.89 -11.81 -0.28
N ARG A 46 -8.43 -10.55 -0.29
CA ARG A 46 -8.86 -9.50 -1.21
C ARG A 46 -7.82 -8.40 -1.36
N PHE A 47 -7.98 -7.58 -2.40
CA PHE A 47 -7.26 -6.32 -2.53
C PHE A 47 -7.81 -5.27 -1.54
N PRO A 48 -7.02 -4.23 -1.20
CA PRO A 48 -7.50 -3.14 -0.35
C PRO A 48 -8.51 -2.29 -1.13
N ASN A 49 -9.48 -1.68 -0.46
CA ASN A 49 -10.31 -0.64 -1.06
C ASN A 49 -9.64 0.74 -0.94
N ASP A 50 -10.22 1.78 -1.56
CA ASP A 50 -9.63 3.13 -1.55
C ASP A 50 -9.54 3.72 -0.14
N LEU A 51 -10.53 3.48 0.72
CA LEU A 51 -10.53 3.96 2.10
C LEU A 51 -9.37 3.36 2.91
N GLU A 52 -9.12 2.05 2.77
CA GLU A 52 -7.99 1.38 3.43
C GLU A 52 -6.65 1.94 2.94
N LEU A 53 -6.52 2.28 1.66
CA LEU A 53 -5.30 2.89 1.12
C LEU A 53 -5.07 4.29 1.70
N HIS A 54 -6.12 5.10 1.85
CA HIS A 54 -6.01 6.40 2.52
C HIS A 54 -5.69 6.25 4.03
N GLU A 55 -6.26 5.26 4.70
CA GLU A 55 -5.94 4.97 6.10
C GLU A 55 -4.48 4.55 6.28
N ILE A 56 -3.97 3.70 5.39
CA ILE A 56 -2.55 3.32 5.33
C ILE A 56 -1.68 4.57 5.17
N GLY A 57 -1.94 5.39 4.15
CA GLY A 57 -1.17 6.62 3.92
C GLY A 57 -1.20 7.57 5.11
N SER A 58 -2.39 7.82 5.68
CA SER A 58 -2.53 8.70 6.85
C SER A 58 -1.79 8.17 8.09
N HIS A 59 -1.80 6.85 8.32
CA HIS A 59 -1.09 6.23 9.44
C HIS A 59 0.43 6.35 9.27
N THR A 60 0.95 6.06 8.08
CA THR A 60 2.37 6.20 7.75
C THR A 60 2.87 7.63 7.99
N VAL A 61 2.14 8.65 7.53
CA VAL A 61 2.53 10.06 7.74
C VAL A 61 2.56 10.44 9.23
N LYS A 62 1.59 9.96 10.03
CA LYS A 62 1.56 10.26 11.48
C LYS A 62 2.74 9.69 12.23
N ASN A 63 3.28 8.55 11.78
CA ASN A 63 4.42 7.91 12.45
C ASN A 63 5.77 8.57 12.10
N LEU A 64 5.79 9.51 11.15
CA LEU A 64 6.99 10.28 10.76
C LEU A 64 7.15 11.61 11.53
N LEU A 65 6.13 12.04 12.28
CA LEU A 65 6.09 13.29 13.05
C LEU A 65 6.19 13.04 14.56
#